data_AF-A0A1F0PF97-F1
#
_entry.id   AF-A0A1F0PF97-F1
#
_cell.length_a   1.000
_cell.length_b   1.000
_cell.length_c   1.000
_cell.angle_alpha   90.00
_cell.angle_beta   90.00
_cell.angle_gamma   90.00
#
_symmetry.space_group_name_H-M   'P 1'
#
loop_
_entity.id
_entity.type
_entity.pdbx_description
1 polymer ?
#
loop_
_entity_poly.entity_id
_entity_poly.type
_entity_poly.pdbx_seq_one_letter_code
_entity_poly.pdbx_strand_id
1 'polypeptide(L)'
;MNKYLLLLYSLLCLAFQGQCANVGKTGSREEIPCWDVWQRLTLKGQLYGKKTYQIRYVRDTNDEFRRGYIHFSSGKTRFATIKLPLTDFECKNFCVDSLMQTKRGFILLISWGGGKYFYNMKYIFRYRQGSFFLDKIITRLFQPEEDEEKTTYKRMKKPLKMKGMIALPELLK
;
A
#
# COMPACT_ATOMS: atom_id res chain seq x y z
N MET A 1 -19.09 49.90 0.29
CA MET A 1 -19.20 48.42 0.27
C MET A 1 -17.94 47.87 0.92
N ASN A 2 -18.06 47.35 2.14
CA ASN A 2 -16.93 47.17 3.06
C ASN A 2 -16.07 45.97 2.64
N LYS A 3 -14.80 46.19 2.27
CA LYS A 3 -13.89 45.17 1.70
C LYS A 3 -13.72 43.94 2.61
N TYR A 4 -13.92 44.13 3.91
CA TYR A 4 -13.87 43.07 4.92
C TYR A 4 -15.06 42.12 4.86
N LEU A 5 -16.24 42.57 4.39
CA LEU A 5 -17.44 41.74 4.28
C LEU A 5 -17.31 40.70 3.15
N LEU A 6 -16.68 41.10 2.03
CA LEU A 6 -16.38 40.21 0.90
C LEU A 6 -15.34 39.14 1.25
N LEU A 7 -14.34 39.49 2.06
CA LEU A 7 -13.35 38.56 2.60
C LEU A 7 -14.00 37.53 3.55
N LEU A 8 -14.93 37.97 4.41
CA LEU A 8 -15.66 37.09 5.31
C LEU A 8 -16.56 36.08 4.56
N TYR A 9 -17.22 36.51 3.49
CA TYR A 9 -18.00 35.62 2.63
C TYR A 9 -17.13 34.61 1.88
N SER A 10 -15.93 35.01 1.42
CA SER A 10 -15.02 34.10 0.73
C SER A 10 -14.44 33.01 1.63
N LEU A 11 -14.23 33.32 2.92
CA LEU A 11 -13.77 32.35 3.92
C LEU A 11 -14.87 31.36 4.35
N LEU A 12 -16.13 31.80 4.40
CA LEU A 12 -17.26 30.92 4.73
C LEU A 12 -17.50 29.84 3.65
N CYS A 13 -17.24 30.15 2.37
CA CYS A 13 -17.39 29.21 1.26
C CYS A 13 -16.34 28.08 1.27
N LEU A 14 -15.17 28.29 1.88
CA LEU A 14 -14.13 27.27 2.00
C LEU A 14 -14.38 26.30 3.18
N ALA A 15 -15.19 26.69 4.18
CA ALA A 15 -15.49 25.86 5.34
C ALA A 15 -16.61 24.82 5.11
N PHE A 16 -17.43 24.96 4.06
CA PHE A 16 -18.61 24.11 3.83
C PHE A 16 -18.42 22.94 2.85
N GLN A 17 -17.22 22.73 2.30
CA GLN A 17 -16.94 21.58 1.41
C GLN A 17 -16.24 20.40 2.12
N GLY A 18 -16.08 20.46 3.45
CA GLY A 18 -15.27 19.51 4.23
C GLY A 18 -16.01 18.38 4.93
N GLN A 19 -17.32 18.21 4.77
CA GLN A 19 -18.06 17.12 5.42
C GLN A 19 -18.99 16.39 4.45
N CYS A 20 -18.44 15.41 3.73
CA CYS A 20 -19.26 14.33 3.18
C CYS A 20 -19.81 13.50 4.34
N ALA A 21 -21.03 13.81 4.76
CA ALA A 21 -21.81 12.97 5.65
C ALA A 21 -22.01 11.59 5.00
N ASN A 22 -21.31 10.56 5.51
CA ASN A 22 -21.63 9.17 5.19
C ASN A 22 -22.88 8.77 5.97
N VAL A 23 -24.05 9.10 5.45
CA VAL A 23 -25.28 8.41 5.82
C VAL A 23 -25.28 7.06 5.08
N GLY A 24 -24.79 6.03 5.74
CA GLY A 24 -24.89 4.65 5.28
C GLY A 24 -25.90 3.90 6.14
N LYS A 25 -27.08 3.59 5.56
CA LYS A 25 -28.11 2.74 6.16
C LYS A 25 -27.54 1.38 6.57
N THR A 26 -27.98 0.91 7.74
CA THR A 26 -27.74 -0.39 8.34
C THR A 26 -28.31 -1.53 7.48
N GLY A 27 -27.43 -2.21 6.75
CA GLY A 27 -27.65 -3.58 6.29
C GLY A 27 -26.91 -4.54 7.21
N SER A 28 -27.53 -5.69 7.52
CA SER A 28 -27.01 -6.77 8.36
C SER A 28 -25.52 -6.99 8.13
N ARG A 29 -24.72 -6.56 9.12
CA ARG A 29 -23.27 -6.51 9.06
C ARG A 29 -22.74 -7.90 9.45
N GLU A 30 -22.41 -8.72 8.45
CA GLU A 30 -21.25 -9.61 8.62
C GLU A 30 -20.14 -8.70 9.18
N GLU A 31 -19.54 -9.06 10.31
CA GLU A 31 -18.55 -8.23 11.00
C GLU A 31 -17.46 -7.80 10.02
N ILE A 32 -17.59 -6.59 9.49
CA ILE A 32 -16.58 -6.01 8.63
C ILE A 32 -15.38 -5.81 9.54
N PRO A 33 -14.25 -6.51 9.32
CA PRO A 33 -13.08 -6.33 10.16
C PRO A 33 -12.72 -4.85 10.16
N CYS A 34 -12.41 -4.31 11.34
CA CYS A 34 -12.08 -2.91 11.46
C CYS A 34 -10.66 -2.70 10.89
N TRP A 35 -10.57 -1.92 9.82
CA TRP A 35 -9.33 -1.70 9.07
C TRP A 35 -8.91 -0.24 9.17
N ASP A 36 -7.69 0.00 9.63
CA ASP A 36 -7.07 1.32 9.55
C ASP A 36 -6.28 1.46 8.25
N VAL A 37 -6.60 2.46 7.43
CA VAL A 37 -5.90 2.73 6.17
C VAL A 37 -4.75 3.70 6.41
N TRP A 38 -3.52 3.21 6.25
CA TRP A 38 -2.30 4.00 6.51
C TRP A 38 -1.77 4.72 5.28
N GLN A 39 -1.78 4.04 4.13
CA GLN A 39 -1.37 4.63 2.86
C GLN A 39 -2.32 4.23 1.74
N ARG A 40 -2.48 5.12 0.75
CA ARG A 40 -3.31 4.89 -0.43
C ARG A 40 -2.61 5.42 -1.68
N LEU A 41 -2.53 4.57 -2.69
CA LEU A 41 -2.12 4.94 -4.05
C LEU A 41 -3.29 4.73 -5.01
N THR A 42 -3.61 5.75 -5.79
CA THR A 42 -4.65 5.68 -6.82
C THR A 42 -4.02 5.77 -8.21
N LEU A 43 -4.21 4.74 -9.02
CA LEU A 43 -3.66 4.64 -10.37
C LEU A 43 -4.76 4.85 -11.40
N LYS A 44 -4.60 5.87 -12.25
CA LYS A 44 -5.56 6.28 -13.28
C LYS A 44 -4.86 6.54 -14.61
N GLY A 45 -5.59 6.41 -15.72
CA GLY A 45 -5.13 6.81 -17.04
C GLY A 45 -5.21 5.72 -18.11
N GLN A 46 -4.78 6.07 -19.32
CA GLN A 46 -4.87 5.20 -20.49
C GLN A 46 -4.07 3.89 -20.33
N LEU A 47 -2.91 3.94 -19.65
CA LEU A 47 -2.10 2.76 -19.34
C LEU A 47 -2.92 1.66 -18.67
N TYR A 48 -3.89 2.04 -17.86
CA TYR A 48 -4.73 1.13 -17.06
C TYR A 48 -6.08 0.84 -17.73
N GLY A 49 -6.19 1.03 -19.06
CA GLY A 49 -7.42 0.80 -19.81
C GLY A 49 -8.56 1.74 -19.40
N LYS A 50 -8.24 3.00 -19.04
CA LYS A 50 -9.16 3.99 -18.46
C LYS A 50 -9.82 3.54 -17.14
N LYS A 51 -9.37 2.43 -16.55
CA LYS A 51 -9.82 1.98 -15.22
C LYS A 51 -9.08 2.75 -14.14
N THR A 52 -9.73 2.84 -12.97
CA THR A 52 -9.12 3.35 -11.74
C THR A 52 -8.82 2.18 -10.83
N TYR A 53 -7.55 2.03 -10.45
CA TYR A 53 -7.11 1.07 -9.46
C TYR A 53 -6.74 1.78 -8.16
N GLN A 54 -7.02 1.14 -7.03
CA GLN A 54 -6.58 1.61 -5.72
C GLN A 54 -5.75 0.53 -5.04
N ILE A 55 -4.62 0.95 -4.48
CA ILE A 55 -3.71 0.13 -3.70
C ILE A 55 -3.68 0.74 -2.31
N ARG A 56 -3.98 -0.04 -1.29
CA ARG A 56 -4.10 0.45 0.10
C ARG A 56 -3.27 -0.41 1.02
N TYR A 57 -2.43 0.23 1.83
CA TYR A 57 -1.85 -0.42 3.00
C TYR A 57 -2.82 -0.23 4.17
N VAL A 58 -3.24 -1.35 4.76
CA VAL A 58 -4.15 -1.38 5.90
C VAL A 58 -3.61 -2.27 7.02
N ARG A 59 -4.04 -2.04 8.25
CA ARG A 59 -3.83 -2.95 9.38
C ARG A 59 -5.16 -3.46 9.91
N ASP A 60 -5.21 -4.74 10.22
CA ASP A 60 -6.35 -5.35 10.90
C ASP A 60 -6.27 -4.97 12.38
N THR A 61 -7.28 -4.29 12.90
CA THR A 61 -7.30 -3.97 14.33
C THR A 61 -7.84 -5.12 15.18
N ASN A 62 -8.46 -6.12 14.55
CA ASN A 62 -9.03 -7.29 15.25
C ASN A 62 -8.06 -8.46 15.32
N ASP A 63 -6.98 -8.45 14.51
CA ASP A 63 -5.88 -9.41 14.63
C ASP A 63 -5.03 -9.04 15.85
N GLU A 64 -4.80 -10.00 16.76
CA GLU A 64 -4.01 -9.78 17.99
C GLU A 64 -2.62 -9.22 17.71
N PHE A 65 -2.04 -9.55 16.55
CA PHE A 65 -0.73 -9.12 16.10
C PHE A 65 -0.79 -7.93 15.14
N ARG A 66 -1.98 -7.33 14.98
CA ARG A 66 -2.27 -6.17 14.13
C ARG A 66 -1.71 -6.30 12.71
N ARG A 67 -1.92 -7.47 12.12
CA ARG A 67 -1.33 -7.83 10.83
C ARG A 67 -1.61 -6.77 9.74
N GLY A 68 -0.55 -6.43 8.99
CA GLY A 68 -0.63 -5.54 7.84
C GLY A 68 -1.05 -6.27 6.56
N TYR A 69 -1.74 -5.55 5.68
CA TYR A 69 -2.14 -6.04 4.36
C TYR A 69 -2.00 -4.95 3.29
N ILE A 70 -1.64 -5.34 2.06
CA ILE A 70 -1.77 -4.48 0.89
C ILE A 70 -2.96 -4.96 0.07
N HIS A 71 -4.03 -4.18 0.03
CA HIS A 71 -5.23 -4.48 -0.75
C HIS A 71 -5.19 -3.81 -2.12
N PHE A 72 -5.67 -4.54 -3.12
CA PHE A 72 -5.80 -4.08 -4.50
C PHE A 72 -7.25 -4.11 -4.93
N SER A 73 -7.78 -2.97 -5.37
CA SER A 73 -9.15 -2.87 -5.86
C SER A 73 -9.26 -2.13 -7.19
N SER A 74 -10.32 -2.47 -7.93
CA SER A 74 -10.80 -1.77 -9.12
C SER A 74 -12.25 -1.37 -8.84
N GLY A 75 -12.51 -0.09 -8.58
CA GLY A 75 -13.80 0.34 -8.02
C GLY A 75 -14.05 -0.30 -6.65
N LYS A 76 -15.20 -0.97 -6.50
CA LYS A 76 -15.60 -1.67 -5.26
C LYS A 76 -15.05 -3.10 -5.15
N THR A 77 -14.52 -3.66 -6.25
CA THR A 77 -14.08 -5.06 -6.28
C THR A 77 -12.62 -5.15 -5.88
N ARG A 78 -12.33 -5.89 -4.80
CA ARG A 78 -10.98 -6.29 -4.43
C ARG A 78 -10.56 -7.50 -5.27
N PHE A 79 -9.42 -7.42 -5.95
CA PHE A 79 -8.96 -8.50 -6.85
C PHE A 79 -7.68 -9.18 -6.35
N ALA A 80 -6.93 -8.52 -5.45
CA ALA A 80 -5.76 -9.11 -4.82
C ALA A 80 -5.53 -8.54 -3.42
N THR A 81 -4.84 -9.33 -2.60
CA THR A 81 -4.34 -8.93 -1.28
C THR A 81 -2.95 -9.52 -1.08
N ILE A 82 -2.00 -8.72 -0.60
CA ILE A 82 -0.73 -9.23 -0.07
C ILE A 82 -0.86 -9.25 1.45
N LYS A 83 -0.60 -10.42 2.04
CA LYS A 83 -0.46 -10.58 3.49
C LYS A 83 0.97 -10.19 3.87
N LEU A 84 1.12 -9.20 4.75
CA LEU A 84 2.43 -8.80 5.25
C LEU A 84 2.81 -9.70 6.44
N PRO A 85 4.11 -9.89 6.72
CA PRO A 85 4.56 -10.69 7.85
C PRO A 85 4.04 -10.07 9.16
N LEU A 86 3.97 -10.92 10.18
CA LEU A 86 3.78 -10.41 11.54
C LEU A 86 5.07 -9.74 11.98
N THR A 87 4.96 -8.63 12.70
CA THR A 87 6.09 -8.09 13.44
C THR A 87 6.36 -8.99 14.64
N ASP A 88 7.24 -9.97 14.47
CA ASP A 88 7.68 -10.91 15.51
C ASP A 88 9.21 -10.83 15.70
N PHE A 89 9.81 -11.88 16.27
CA PHE A 89 11.25 -11.89 16.56
C PHE A 89 12.11 -11.82 15.29
N GLU A 90 11.64 -12.40 14.18
CA GLU A 90 12.37 -12.44 12.92
C GLU A 90 12.12 -11.15 12.11
N CYS A 91 10.90 -10.60 12.18
CA CYS A 91 10.51 -9.39 11.42
C CYS A 91 10.25 -8.16 12.30
N LYS A 92 11.25 -7.77 13.11
CA LYS A 92 11.16 -6.55 13.94
C LYS A 92 11.05 -5.29 13.09
N ASN A 93 10.36 -4.27 13.62
CA ASN A 93 10.22 -2.93 13.01
C ASN A 93 9.74 -2.92 11.54
N PHE A 94 8.92 -3.90 11.14
CA PHE A 94 8.37 -3.92 9.79
C PHE A 94 7.59 -2.64 9.48
N CYS A 95 7.92 -2.02 8.35
CA CYS A 95 7.32 -0.80 7.88
C CYS A 95 7.03 -0.88 6.38
N VAL A 96 5.87 -0.35 5.99
CA VAL A 96 5.61 0.01 4.60
C VAL A 96 6.04 1.46 4.44
N ASP A 97 7.22 1.68 3.87
CA ASP A 97 7.77 3.03 3.73
C ASP A 97 6.95 3.84 2.72
N SER A 98 6.65 3.25 1.55
CA SER A 98 5.90 3.97 0.52
C SER A 98 5.22 3.08 -0.53
N LEU A 99 4.14 3.63 -1.09
CA LEU A 99 3.51 3.20 -2.33
C LEU A 99 3.66 4.28 -3.41
N MET A 100 4.42 4.01 -4.47
CA MET A 100 4.76 5.02 -5.49
C MET A 100 4.32 4.58 -6.88
N GLN A 101 3.64 5.45 -7.62
CA GLN A 101 3.34 5.21 -9.04
C GLN A 101 4.62 5.27 -9.88
N THR A 102 4.67 4.46 -10.95
CA THR A 102 5.70 4.52 -11.98
C THR A 102 5.09 4.63 -13.36
N LYS A 103 5.91 4.92 -14.37
CA LYS A 103 5.49 4.99 -15.79
C LYS A 103 4.80 3.71 -16.29
N ARG A 104 5.05 2.55 -15.68
CA ARG A 104 4.55 1.24 -16.14
C ARG A 104 3.79 0.46 -15.06
N GLY A 105 3.46 1.08 -13.93
CA GLY A 105 2.89 0.37 -12.78
C GLY A 105 3.14 1.12 -11.49
N PHE A 106 3.67 0.44 -10.48
CA PHE A 106 3.97 1.04 -9.17
C PHE A 106 5.09 0.30 -8.45
N ILE A 107 5.58 0.90 -7.37
CA ILE A 107 6.58 0.35 -6.47
C ILE A 107 6.00 0.30 -5.06
N LEU A 108 6.26 -0.79 -4.37
CA LEU A 108 6.09 -0.91 -2.92
C LEU A 108 7.50 -0.95 -2.31
N LEU A 109 7.78 0.02 -1.45
CA LEU A 109 8.97 0.04 -0.60
C LEU A 109 8.58 -0.42 0.80
N ILE A 110 9.34 -1.36 1.33
CA ILE A 110 9.21 -1.82 2.70
C ILE A 110 10.60 -1.90 3.34
N SER A 111 10.62 -1.71 4.65
CA SER A 111 11.79 -1.88 5.48
C SER A 111 11.44 -2.75 6.67
N TRP A 112 12.40 -3.54 7.14
CA TRP A 112 12.25 -4.36 8.34
C TRP A 112 13.62 -4.76 8.88
N GLY A 113 13.68 -5.20 10.13
CA GLY A 113 14.91 -5.59 10.81
C GLY A 113 15.09 -4.93 12.17
N GLY A 114 16.29 -5.03 12.71
CA GLY A 114 16.63 -4.59 14.06
C GLY A 114 17.64 -5.53 14.71
N GLY A 115 18.49 -4.99 15.58
CA GLY A 115 19.68 -5.71 16.06
C GLY A 115 20.72 -5.79 14.94
N LYS A 116 21.08 -7.02 14.53
CA LYS A 116 22.20 -7.26 13.61
C LYS A 116 21.94 -6.88 12.14
N TYR A 117 20.70 -6.98 11.66
CA TYR A 117 20.37 -6.83 10.23
C TYR A 117 19.24 -5.83 9.98
N PHE A 118 19.38 -5.03 8.93
CA PHE A 118 18.33 -4.16 8.38
C PHE A 118 18.10 -4.46 6.90
N TYR A 119 16.84 -4.62 6.52
CA TYR A 119 16.42 -4.93 5.16
C TYR A 119 15.60 -3.79 4.59
N ASN A 120 15.97 -3.33 3.39
CA ASN A 120 15.16 -2.45 2.56
C ASN A 120 14.81 -3.19 1.27
N MET A 121 13.51 -3.37 1.01
CA MET A 121 13.04 -4.11 -0.15
C MET A 121 12.17 -3.24 -1.06
N LYS A 122 12.45 -3.35 -2.35
CA LYS A 122 11.74 -2.67 -3.42
C LYS A 122 11.06 -3.68 -4.32
N TYR A 123 9.75 -3.78 -4.20
CA TYR A 123 8.91 -4.60 -5.07
C TYR A 123 8.40 -3.76 -6.23
N ILE A 124 8.80 -4.14 -7.45
CA ILE A 124 8.45 -3.43 -8.67
C ILE A 124 7.34 -4.19 -9.38
N PHE A 125 6.17 -3.56 -9.43
CA PHE A 125 5.00 -4.10 -10.08
C PHE A 125 4.76 -3.40 -11.42
N ARG A 126 4.50 -4.19 -12.47
CA ARG A 126 4.20 -3.69 -13.81
C ARG A 126 2.78 -4.04 -14.21
N TYR A 127 2.12 -3.09 -14.86
CA TYR A 127 0.85 -3.30 -15.52
C TYR A 127 1.10 -3.78 -16.96
N ARG A 128 0.47 -4.89 -17.34
CA ARG A 128 0.50 -5.43 -18.70
C ARG A 128 -0.72 -6.32 -18.90
N GLN A 129 -1.25 -6.39 -20.12
CA GLN A 129 -2.36 -7.30 -20.46
C GLN A 129 -3.54 -7.21 -19.47
N GLY A 130 -3.91 -6.00 -19.05
CA GLY A 130 -5.06 -5.78 -18.17
C GLY A 130 -4.84 -6.14 -16.70
N SER A 131 -3.60 -6.41 -16.24
CA SER A 131 -3.33 -6.85 -14.87
C SER A 131 -1.98 -6.37 -14.34
N PHE A 132 -1.82 -6.38 -13.01
CA PHE A 132 -0.54 -6.12 -12.35
C PHE A 132 0.25 -7.40 -12.14
N PHE A 133 1.57 -7.32 -12.31
CA PHE A 133 2.50 -8.42 -12.11
C PHE A 133 3.71 -7.95 -11.31
N LEU A 134 4.18 -8.76 -10.36
CA LEU A 134 5.48 -8.57 -9.72
C LEU A 134 6.58 -8.95 -10.71
N ASP A 135 7.40 -7.98 -11.11
CA ASP A 135 8.41 -8.12 -12.16
C ASP A 135 9.82 -8.26 -11.59
N LYS A 136 10.14 -7.45 -10.57
CA LYS A 136 11.47 -7.39 -9.96
C LYS A 136 11.38 -7.09 -8.48
N ILE A 137 12.28 -7.70 -7.71
CA ILE A 137 12.55 -7.39 -6.32
C ILE A 137 14.00 -6.91 -6.24
N ILE A 138 14.24 -5.83 -5.49
CA ILE A 138 15.58 -5.39 -5.13
C ILE A 138 15.63 -5.39 -3.61
N THR A 139 16.60 -6.10 -3.05
CA THR A 139 16.80 -6.20 -1.60
C THR A 139 18.13 -5.54 -1.28
N ARG A 140 18.14 -4.63 -0.31
CA ARG A 140 19.36 -4.11 0.31
C ARG A 140 19.39 -4.62 1.74
N LEU A 141 20.48 -5.30 2.10
CA LEU A 141 20.77 -5.75 3.44
C LEU A 141 21.89 -4.87 3.99
N PHE A 142 21.68 -4.31 5.16
CA PHE A 142 22.68 -3.53 5.89
C PHE A 142 23.01 -4.24 7.22
N GLN A 143 24.30 -4.38 7.50
CA GLN A 143 24.86 -4.95 8.72
C GLN A 143 25.69 -3.89 9.43
N PRO A 144 25.12 -3.14 10.39
CA PRO A 144 25.80 -1.99 10.99
C PRO A 144 27.09 -2.36 11.72
N GLU A 145 27.12 -3.51 12.38
CA GLU A 145 28.29 -3.96 13.17
C GLU A 145 29.50 -4.28 12.28
N GLU A 146 29.25 -4.70 11.05
CA GLU A 146 30.28 -5.09 10.08
C GLU A 146 30.52 -3.98 9.02
N ASP A 147 29.75 -2.88 9.10
CA ASP A 147 29.66 -1.80 8.09
C ASP A 147 29.49 -2.34 6.65
N GLU A 148 28.74 -3.44 6.51
CA GLU A 148 28.51 -4.08 5.23
C GLU A 148 27.13 -3.75 4.66
N GLU A 149 27.09 -3.38 3.37
CA GLU A 149 25.86 -3.31 2.59
C GLU A 149 25.91 -4.30 1.41
N LYS A 150 24.87 -5.13 1.29
CA LYS A 150 24.70 -6.06 0.18
C LYS A 150 23.40 -5.79 -0.56
N THR A 151 23.49 -5.49 -1.86
CA THR A 151 22.32 -5.39 -2.73
C THR A 151 22.14 -6.65 -3.58
N THR A 152 20.94 -7.23 -3.52
CA THR A 152 20.53 -8.38 -4.35
C THR A 152 19.41 -7.99 -5.30
N TYR A 153 19.48 -8.45 -6.54
CA TYR A 153 18.48 -8.21 -7.57
C TYR A 153 17.83 -9.51 -8.01
N LYS A 154 16.51 -9.62 -7.86
CA LYS A 154 15.74 -10.79 -8.29
C LYS A 154 14.72 -10.38 -9.34
N ARG A 155 14.94 -10.81 -10.59
CA ARG A 155 13.96 -10.67 -11.67
C ARG A 155 13.11 -11.93 -11.75
N MET A 156 11.79 -11.78 -11.80
CA MET A 156 10.90 -12.92 -11.86
C MET A 156 10.96 -13.55 -13.26
N LYS A 157 11.45 -14.80 -13.37
CA LYS A 157 11.47 -15.54 -14.65
C LYS A 157 10.06 -15.65 -15.25
N LYS A 158 9.08 -15.97 -14.40
CA LYS A 158 7.65 -15.88 -14.67
C LYS A 158 7.04 -14.83 -13.73
N PRO A 159 6.68 -13.64 -14.22
CA PRO A 159 6.14 -12.60 -13.35
C PRO A 159 4.84 -13.04 -12.68
N LEU A 160 4.75 -12.81 -11.37
CA LEU A 160 3.64 -13.25 -10.54
C LEU A 160 2.45 -12.31 -10.74
N LYS A 161 1.32 -12.82 -11.27
CA LYS A 161 0.11 -12.04 -11.48
C LYS A 161 -0.56 -11.71 -10.14
N MET A 162 -1.02 -10.47 -9.98
CA MET A 162 -1.76 -10.05 -8.79
C MET A 162 -3.22 -10.52 -8.89
N LYS A 163 -3.55 -11.63 -8.23
CA LYS A 163 -4.91 -12.19 -8.12
C LYS A 163 -5.05 -12.98 -6.82
N GLY A 164 -6.12 -12.76 -6.08
CA GLY A 164 -6.40 -13.48 -4.82
C GLY A 164 -5.46 -13.10 -3.68
N MET A 165 -5.26 -14.01 -2.73
CA MET A 165 -4.29 -13.84 -1.66
C MET A 165 -2.90 -14.19 -2.16
N ILE A 166 -1.93 -13.32 -1.87
CA ILE A 166 -0.57 -13.41 -2.41
C ILE A 166 0.40 -13.33 -1.25
N ALA A 167 1.38 -14.23 -1.28
CA ALA A 167 2.53 -14.14 -0.42
C ALA A 167 3.76 -13.73 -1.23
N LEU A 168 4.51 -12.75 -0.70
CA LEU A 168 5.69 -12.25 -1.39
C LEU A 168 6.88 -13.19 -1.13
N PRO A 169 7.65 -13.60 -2.15
CA PRO A 169 8.67 -14.65 -2.07
C PRO A 169 9.82 -14.46 -1.06
N GLU A 170 9.93 -13.29 -0.43
CA GLU A 170 10.97 -12.98 0.57
C GLU A 170 10.36 -12.56 1.92
N LEU A 171 9.03 -12.57 2.06
CA LEU A 171 8.32 -12.23 3.30
C LEU A 171 7.77 -13.47 4.03
N LEU A 172 8.15 -14.66 3.58
CA LEU A 172 7.72 -15.96 4.13
C LEU A 172 8.90 -16.86 4.48
N LYS A 173 10.12 -16.33 4.50
CA LYS A 173 11.27 -17.10 4.99
C LYS A 173 11.28 -17.08 6.50
#